data_AF-A0A0F6TBF8-F1
#
_entry.id   AF-A0A0F6TBF8-F1
#
_cell.length_a   1.000
_cell.length_b   1.000
_cell.length_c   1.000
_cell.angle_alpha   90.00
_cell.angle_beta   90.00
_cell.angle_gamma   90.00
#
_symmetry.space_group_name_H-M   'P 1'
#
loop_
_entity.id
_entity.type
_entity.pdbx_description
1 polymer ?
#
loop_
_entity_poly.entity_id
_entity_poly.type
_entity_poly.pdbx_seq_one_letter_code
_entity_poly.pdbx_strand_id
1 'polypeptide(L)'
;MHIPFVGNNAQRRILAMVLSLVACLALVATLKLPGLLISALLALAAYIMVSSRPDASDLASLRTSIELSAEDLQDVLDEFNTFCSSEDPNIVADRMLQRPALADADCTDPDISAFHYEKNSAQRFLRRLGPRLYRSDAETAELETLLRVTDERVEALQEAWLKARRSAAQLGPGYGDESAA
;
A
#
# COMPACT_ATOMS: atom_id res chain seq x y z
N MET A 1 13.24 40.51 11.30
CA MET A 1 13.40 39.24 12.03
C MET A 1 12.45 38.23 11.40
N HIS A 2 12.95 37.01 11.15
CA HIS A 2 12.35 35.90 10.42
C HIS A 2 12.22 36.01 8.89
N ILE A 3 13.20 35.45 8.19
CA ILE A 3 13.06 34.92 6.83
C ILE A 3 12.77 33.42 7.00
N PRO A 4 11.69 32.85 6.45
CA PRO A 4 11.43 31.43 6.56
C PRO A 4 12.38 30.67 5.60
N PHE A 5 13.42 30.05 6.15
CA PHE A 5 14.18 29.03 5.44
C PHE A 5 13.36 27.72 5.44
N VAL A 6 12.36 27.66 4.57
CA VAL A 6 11.84 26.37 4.09
C VAL A 6 12.87 25.88 3.08
N GLY A 7 13.74 24.98 3.54
CA GLY A 7 14.79 24.35 2.74
C GLY A 7 14.18 23.55 1.60
N ASN A 8 13.95 24.19 0.47
CA ASN A 8 13.51 23.53 -0.74
C ASN A 8 14.71 22.75 -1.31
N ASN A 9 14.73 21.42 -1.12
CA ASN A 9 15.77 20.53 -1.63
C ASN A 9 15.99 20.73 -3.14
N ALA A 10 14.93 21.10 -3.88
CA ALA A 10 15.01 21.47 -5.29
C ALA A 10 15.87 22.72 -5.51
N GLN A 11 15.76 23.75 -4.67
CA GLN A 11 16.51 25.00 -4.80
C GLN A 11 18.00 24.82 -4.47
N ARG A 12 18.32 23.98 -3.48
CA ARG A 12 19.71 23.55 -3.19
C ARG A 12 20.31 22.75 -4.34
N ARG A 13 19.52 21.87 -4.96
CA ARG A 13 19.92 21.07 -6.14
C ARG A 13 20.13 21.96 -7.38
N ILE A 14 19.23 22.91 -7.64
CA ILE A 14 19.37 23.88 -8.74
C ILE A 14 20.62 24.74 -8.53
N LEU A 15 20.87 25.23 -7.32
CA LEU A 15 22.09 25.96 -7.00
C LEU A 15 23.34 25.11 -7.24
N ALA A 16 23.36 23.87 -6.79
CA ALA A 16 24.50 22.97 -7.01
C ALA A 16 24.75 22.67 -8.51
N MET A 17 23.70 22.45 -9.30
CA MET A 17 23.81 22.25 -10.75
C MET A 17 24.33 23.51 -11.46
N VAL A 18 23.81 24.69 -11.10
CA VAL A 18 24.26 25.97 -11.67
C VAL A 18 25.73 26.22 -11.32
N LEU A 19 26.14 25.97 -10.08
CA LEU A 19 27.53 26.17 -9.64
C LEU A 19 28.49 25.20 -10.35
N SER A 20 28.07 23.95 -10.54
CA SER A 20 28.81 22.96 -11.32
C SER A 20 28.96 23.36 -12.79
N LEU A 21 27.87 23.84 -13.43
CA LEU A 21 27.87 24.32 -14.80
C LEU A 21 28.81 25.53 -14.99
N VAL A 22 28.77 26.48 -14.05
CA VAL A 22 29.62 27.68 -14.06
C VAL A 22 31.09 27.31 -13.88
N ALA A 23 31.41 26.37 -12.97
CA ALA A 23 32.77 25.87 -12.81
C ALA A 23 33.28 25.16 -14.07
N CYS A 24 32.42 24.40 -14.74
CA CYS A 24 32.72 23.70 -15.99
C CYS A 24 33.03 24.68 -17.13
N LEU A 25 32.23 25.74 -17.29
CA LEU A 25 32.46 26.82 -18.25
C LEU A 25 33.77 27.59 -17.96
N ALA A 26 34.07 27.87 -16.69
CA ALA A 26 35.30 28.55 -16.29
C ALA A 26 36.56 27.71 -16.57
N LEU A 27 36.51 26.39 -16.37
CA LEU A 27 37.59 25.44 -16.68
C LEU A 27 37.87 25.34 -18.19
N VAL A 28 36.82 25.31 -19.01
CA VAL A 28 36.95 25.27 -20.48
C VAL A 28 37.53 26.58 -21.02
N ALA A 29 37.11 27.72 -20.48
CA ALA A 29 37.58 29.04 -20.90
C ALA A 29 39.06 29.30 -20.53
N THR A 30 39.58 28.68 -19.46
CA THR A 30 40.93 28.95 -18.95
C THR A 30 42.01 27.98 -19.44
N LEU A 31 41.69 26.71 -19.78
CA LEU A 31 42.72 25.67 -19.98
C LEU A 31 42.84 24.99 -21.38
N LYS A 32 41.99 25.29 -22.38
CA LYS A 32 41.94 24.54 -23.68
C LYS A 32 41.79 23.01 -23.48
N LEU A 33 42.13 22.17 -24.48
CA LEU A 33 41.98 20.70 -24.60
C LEU A 33 41.81 19.88 -23.29
N PRO A 34 42.65 20.01 -22.24
CA PRO A 34 42.44 19.28 -20.98
C PRO A 34 41.13 19.63 -20.26
N GLY A 35 40.63 20.87 -20.35
CA GLY A 35 39.36 21.28 -19.77
C GLY A 35 38.14 20.60 -20.42
N LEU A 36 38.25 20.21 -21.69
CA LEU A 36 37.18 19.50 -22.42
C LEU A 36 37.05 18.04 -21.97
N LEU A 37 38.17 17.39 -21.63
CA LEU A 37 38.15 16.05 -21.04
C LEU A 37 37.51 16.06 -19.64
N ILE A 38 37.84 17.07 -18.82
CA ILE A 38 37.27 17.21 -17.47
C ILE A 38 35.77 17.50 -17.53
N SER A 39 35.32 18.38 -18.44
CA SER A 39 33.90 18.70 -18.60
C SER A 39 33.07 17.51 -19.10
N ALA A 40 33.61 16.74 -20.05
CA ALA A 40 32.97 15.51 -20.53
C ALA A 40 32.85 14.46 -19.42
N LEU A 41 33.88 14.32 -18.58
CA LEU A 41 33.88 13.38 -17.46
C LEU A 41 32.91 13.82 -16.35
N LEU A 42 32.80 15.13 -16.07
CA LEU A 42 31.79 15.68 -15.15
C LEU A 42 30.36 15.52 -15.68
N ALA A 43 30.14 15.75 -16.98
CA ALA A 43 28.83 15.57 -17.60
C ALA A 43 28.42 14.09 -17.58
N LEU A 44 29.35 13.17 -17.84
CA LEU A 44 29.12 11.73 -17.74
C LEU A 44 28.83 11.31 -16.30
N ALA A 45 29.60 11.82 -15.32
CA ALA A 45 29.35 11.54 -13.91
C ALA A 45 27.99 12.09 -13.44
N ALA A 46 27.63 13.30 -13.86
CA ALA A 46 26.32 13.90 -13.57
C ALA A 46 25.18 13.12 -14.25
N TYR A 47 25.38 12.67 -15.50
CA TYR A 47 24.44 11.81 -16.21
C TYR A 47 24.23 10.49 -15.47
N ILE A 48 25.32 9.80 -15.08
CA ILE A 48 25.26 8.57 -14.29
C ILE A 48 24.55 8.81 -12.95
N MET A 49 24.87 9.90 -12.25
CA MET A 49 24.26 10.25 -10.97
C MET A 49 22.76 10.56 -11.08
N VAL A 50 22.33 11.14 -12.21
CA VAL A 50 20.90 11.38 -12.50
C VAL A 50 20.19 10.13 -13.01
N SER A 51 20.88 9.23 -13.72
CA SER A 51 20.31 7.97 -14.20
C SER A 51 20.20 6.92 -13.10
N SER A 52 21.10 6.93 -12.12
CA SER A 52 21.09 6.02 -10.96
C SER A 52 20.17 6.48 -9.83
N ARG A 53 19.13 7.29 -10.14
CA ARG A 53 18.20 7.84 -9.15
C ARG A 53 17.59 6.72 -8.27
N PRO A 54 17.95 6.65 -6.98
CA PRO A 54 17.40 5.66 -6.04
C PRO A 54 15.89 5.78 -5.89
N ASP A 55 15.36 7.01 -5.99
CA ASP A 55 13.94 7.32 -5.85
C ASP A 55 13.03 6.42 -6.72
N ALA A 56 13.44 6.09 -7.95
CA ALA A 56 12.63 5.23 -8.83
C ALA A 56 12.62 3.75 -8.38
N SER A 57 13.75 3.27 -7.84
CA SER A 57 13.86 1.92 -7.27
C SER A 57 13.08 1.81 -5.97
N ASP A 58 13.14 2.85 -5.13
CA ASP A 58 12.47 2.88 -3.84
C ASP A 58 10.95 2.95 -4.00
N LEU A 59 10.46 3.77 -4.94
CA LEU A 59 9.03 3.83 -5.27
C LEU A 59 8.51 2.50 -5.85
N ALA A 60 9.32 1.82 -6.68
CA ALA A 60 8.95 0.51 -7.21
C ALA A 60 8.85 -0.53 -6.09
N SER A 61 9.83 -0.55 -5.18
CA SER A 61 9.82 -1.42 -4.00
C SER A 61 8.58 -1.17 -3.13
N LEU A 62 8.26 0.09 -2.82
CA LEU A 62 7.09 0.43 -2.01
C LEU A 62 5.79 0.00 -2.69
N ARG A 63 5.68 0.14 -4.01
CA ARG A 63 4.51 -0.33 -4.75
C ARG A 63 4.34 -1.83 -4.63
N THR A 64 5.42 -2.60 -4.81
CA THR A 64 5.38 -4.05 -4.63
C THR A 64 5.01 -4.43 -3.19
N SER A 65 5.53 -3.73 -2.17
CA SER A 65 5.12 -3.98 -0.78
C SER A 65 3.62 -3.73 -0.56
N ILE A 66 3.07 -2.65 -1.13
CA ILE A 66 1.64 -2.35 -1.03
C ILE A 66 0.80 -3.40 -1.78
N GLU A 67 1.26 -3.87 -2.94
CA GLU A 67 0.59 -4.93 -3.70
C GLU A 67 0.52 -6.23 -2.89
N LEU A 68 1.62 -6.62 -2.26
CA LEU A 68 1.67 -7.81 -1.40
C LEU A 68 0.73 -7.67 -0.20
N SER A 69 0.76 -6.54 0.52
CA SER A 69 -0.20 -6.32 1.62
C SER A 69 -1.65 -6.26 1.13
N ALA A 70 -1.90 -5.79 -0.09
CA ALA A 70 -3.24 -5.80 -0.67
C ALA A 70 -3.71 -7.20 -1.10
N GLU A 71 -2.78 -8.09 -1.45
CA GLU A 71 -3.04 -9.51 -1.70
C GLU A 71 -3.52 -10.19 -0.41
N ASP A 72 -2.93 -9.87 0.75
CA ASP A 72 -3.41 -10.38 2.05
C ASP A 72 -4.87 -10.00 2.35
N LEU A 73 -5.32 -8.80 1.93
CA LEU A 73 -6.74 -8.43 2.02
C LEU A 73 -7.59 -9.31 1.10
N GLN A 74 -7.13 -9.52 -0.14
CA GLN A 74 -7.84 -10.30 -1.13
C GLN A 74 -7.99 -11.76 -0.69
N ASP A 75 -6.95 -12.34 -0.07
CA ASP A 75 -6.97 -13.70 0.46
C ASP A 75 -8.07 -13.93 1.50
N VAL A 76 -8.27 -12.99 2.45
CA VAL A 76 -9.35 -13.11 3.44
C VAL A 76 -10.73 -12.99 2.78
N LEU A 77 -10.86 -12.09 1.80
CA LEU A 77 -12.11 -11.93 1.03
C LEU A 77 -12.43 -13.20 0.24
N ASP A 78 -11.42 -13.84 -0.35
CA ASP A 78 -11.54 -15.07 -1.12
C ASP A 78 -11.79 -16.28 -0.23
N GLU A 79 -11.21 -16.34 0.97
CA GLU A 79 -11.54 -17.36 1.97
C GLU A 79 -13.02 -17.27 2.35
N PHE A 80 -13.53 -16.06 2.62
CA PHE A 80 -14.95 -15.86 2.92
C PHE A 80 -15.84 -16.22 1.72
N ASN A 81 -15.46 -15.78 0.52
CA ASN A 81 -16.22 -16.11 -0.68
C ASN A 81 -16.27 -17.62 -0.90
N THR A 82 -15.14 -18.31 -0.74
CA THR A 82 -15.04 -19.78 -0.80
C THR A 82 -15.92 -20.42 0.27
N PHE A 83 -15.90 -19.90 1.49
CA PHE A 83 -16.80 -20.36 2.55
C PHE A 83 -18.27 -20.24 2.15
N CYS A 84 -18.68 -19.16 1.48
CA CYS A 84 -20.06 -18.95 1.04
C CYS A 84 -20.48 -19.76 -0.19
N SER A 85 -19.60 -19.88 -1.20
CA SER A 85 -19.95 -20.41 -2.52
C SER A 85 -19.44 -21.81 -2.80
N SER A 86 -18.54 -22.36 -1.98
CA SER A 86 -17.97 -23.68 -2.24
C SER A 86 -19.02 -24.79 -2.13
N GLU A 87 -18.90 -25.75 -3.03
CA GLU A 87 -19.64 -27.01 -3.08
C GLU A 87 -18.89 -28.17 -2.40
N ASP A 88 -17.69 -27.91 -1.85
CA ASP A 88 -16.94 -28.92 -1.09
C ASP A 88 -17.80 -29.42 0.09
N PRO A 89 -18.05 -30.73 0.21
CA PRO A 89 -18.87 -31.30 1.29
C PRO A 89 -18.44 -30.85 2.69
N ASN A 90 -17.14 -30.66 2.94
CA ASN A 90 -16.64 -30.22 4.24
C ASN A 90 -17.00 -28.77 4.51
N ILE A 91 -16.88 -27.89 3.51
CA ILE A 91 -17.21 -26.46 3.63
C ILE A 91 -18.72 -26.29 3.73
N VAL A 92 -19.49 -27.08 2.98
CA VAL A 92 -20.96 -27.11 3.08
C VAL A 92 -21.39 -27.56 4.48
N ALA A 93 -20.81 -28.64 5.01
CA ALA A 93 -21.11 -29.12 6.36
C ALA A 93 -20.74 -28.08 7.42
N ASP A 94 -19.59 -27.43 7.29
CA ASP A 94 -19.16 -26.36 8.18
C ASP A 94 -20.12 -25.15 8.13
N ARG A 95 -20.49 -24.71 6.92
CA ARG A 95 -21.46 -23.61 6.71
C ARG A 95 -22.84 -23.95 7.26
N MET A 96 -23.29 -25.20 7.20
CA MET A 96 -24.65 -25.57 7.62
C MET A 96 -24.75 -25.99 9.09
N LEU A 97 -23.73 -26.68 9.61
CA LEU A 97 -23.81 -27.37 10.90
C LEU A 97 -22.93 -26.73 11.98
N GLN A 98 -21.88 -26.00 11.60
CA GLN A 98 -20.92 -25.44 12.56
C GLN A 98 -21.05 -23.92 12.67
N ARG A 99 -21.07 -23.22 11.53
CA ARG A 99 -20.97 -21.75 11.47
C ARG A 99 -21.97 -21.10 10.49
N PRO A 100 -23.28 -21.41 10.54
CA PRO A 100 -24.24 -20.80 9.62
C PRO A 100 -24.41 -19.30 9.79
N ALA A 101 -24.26 -18.78 11.01
CA ALA A 101 -24.33 -17.35 11.30
C ALA A 101 -23.32 -16.50 10.51
N LEU A 102 -22.19 -17.08 10.11
CA LEU A 102 -21.13 -16.36 9.39
C LEU A 102 -21.55 -15.96 7.97
N ALA A 103 -22.45 -16.74 7.35
CA ALA A 103 -22.99 -16.46 6.03
C ALA A 103 -24.20 -15.51 6.08
N ASP A 104 -24.78 -15.31 7.26
CA ASP A 104 -25.87 -14.35 7.46
C ASP A 104 -25.30 -12.93 7.61
N ALA A 105 -25.75 -12.04 6.73
CA ALA A 105 -25.34 -10.64 6.74
C ALA A 105 -26.10 -9.81 7.78
N ASP A 106 -27.27 -10.29 8.21
CA ASP A 106 -28.16 -9.61 9.15
C ASP A 106 -28.01 -10.12 10.59
N CYS A 107 -27.01 -10.99 10.84
CA CYS A 107 -26.71 -11.51 12.16
C CYS A 107 -26.41 -10.37 13.14
N THR A 108 -27.09 -10.37 14.29
CA THR A 108 -26.96 -9.32 15.32
C THR A 108 -25.72 -9.46 16.20
N ASP A 109 -24.94 -10.53 16.02
CA ASP A 109 -23.69 -10.73 16.75
C ASP A 109 -22.68 -9.61 16.41
N PRO A 110 -22.06 -8.96 17.42
CA PRO A 110 -21.17 -7.83 17.21
C PRO A 110 -19.90 -8.20 16.43
N ASP A 111 -19.36 -9.41 16.61
CA ASP A 111 -18.13 -9.82 15.92
C ASP A 111 -18.41 -10.17 14.46
N ILE A 112 -19.53 -10.85 14.17
CA ILE A 112 -19.95 -11.19 12.80
C ILE A 112 -20.31 -9.91 12.01
N SER A 113 -21.08 -9.01 12.61
CA SER A 113 -21.45 -7.73 11.99
C SER A 113 -20.23 -6.84 11.74
N ALA A 114 -19.26 -6.80 12.67
CA ALA A 114 -18.00 -6.08 12.49
C ALA A 114 -17.17 -6.64 11.33
N PHE A 115 -17.12 -7.97 11.17
CA PHE A 115 -16.46 -8.59 10.02
C PHE A 115 -17.10 -8.18 8.70
N HIS A 116 -18.43 -8.25 8.57
CA HIS A 116 -19.11 -7.81 7.33
C HIS A 116 -18.88 -6.33 7.03
N TYR A 117 -18.79 -5.48 8.07
CA TYR A 117 -18.41 -4.08 7.91
C TYR A 117 -16.98 -3.92 7.37
N GLU A 118 -15.98 -4.55 7.98
CA GLU A 118 -14.59 -4.46 7.52
C GLU A 118 -14.39 -5.08 6.14
N LYS A 119 -15.06 -6.21 5.84
CA LYS A 119 -15.09 -6.82 4.52
C LYS A 119 -15.55 -5.84 3.44
N ASN A 120 -16.68 -5.16 3.68
CA ASN A 120 -17.22 -4.16 2.76
C ASN A 120 -16.29 -2.93 2.64
N SER A 121 -15.63 -2.54 3.73
CA SER A 121 -14.64 -1.46 3.74
C SER A 121 -13.41 -1.82 2.90
N ALA A 122 -12.86 -3.02 3.09
CA ALA A 122 -11.71 -3.57 2.37
C ALA A 122 -11.98 -3.66 0.86
N GLN A 123 -13.14 -4.17 0.44
CA GLN A 123 -13.53 -4.19 -0.98
C GLN A 123 -13.55 -2.79 -1.60
N ARG A 124 -14.08 -1.79 -0.88
CA ARG A 124 -14.08 -0.39 -1.35
C ARG A 124 -12.68 0.22 -1.37
N PHE A 125 -11.80 -0.24 -0.48
CA PHE A 125 -10.40 0.19 -0.43
C PHE A 125 -9.64 -0.37 -1.64
N LEU A 126 -9.67 -1.68 -1.87
CA LEU A 126 -9.02 -2.35 -3.00
C LEU A 126 -9.43 -1.75 -4.35
N ARG A 127 -10.74 -1.49 -4.55
CA ARG A 127 -11.23 -0.83 -5.77
C ARG A 127 -10.63 0.55 -6.03
N ARG A 128 -10.20 1.25 -4.97
CA ARG A 128 -9.62 2.60 -5.04
C ARG A 128 -8.09 2.59 -4.93
N LEU A 129 -7.47 1.44 -4.63
CA LEU A 129 -6.05 1.32 -4.38
C LEU A 129 -5.24 1.51 -5.68
N GLY A 130 -5.59 0.79 -6.74
CA GLY A 130 -4.86 0.85 -8.03
C GLY A 130 -4.63 2.26 -8.57
N PRO A 131 -5.67 3.12 -8.68
CA PRO A 131 -5.50 4.50 -9.13
C PRO A 131 -4.61 5.37 -8.23
N ARG A 132 -4.48 5.04 -6.94
CA ARG A 132 -3.61 5.76 -5.99
C ARG A 132 -2.17 5.23 -6.06
N LEU A 133 -2.02 3.93 -6.24
CA LEU A 133 -0.73 3.23 -6.27
C LEU A 133 0.11 3.60 -7.51
N TYR A 134 -0.52 3.66 -8.68
CA TYR A 134 0.16 3.91 -9.95
C TYR A 134 0.10 5.37 -10.40
N ARG A 135 -0.19 6.31 -9.48
CA ARG A 135 -0.16 7.73 -9.79
C ARG A 135 1.27 8.15 -10.17
N SER A 136 1.42 8.87 -11.28
CA SER A 136 2.72 9.23 -11.85
C SER A 136 3.49 10.28 -11.05
N ASP A 137 2.79 11.07 -10.24
CA ASP A 137 3.31 12.14 -9.38
C ASP A 137 3.32 11.75 -7.88
N ALA A 138 3.16 10.46 -7.55
CA ALA A 138 3.21 9.98 -6.18
C ALA A 138 4.59 10.19 -5.56
N GLU A 139 4.64 10.81 -4.38
CA GLU A 139 5.85 10.95 -3.58
C GLU A 139 6.08 9.73 -2.67
N THR A 140 7.33 9.47 -2.30
CA THR A 140 7.71 8.34 -1.43
C THR A 140 6.93 8.35 -0.11
N ALA A 141 6.78 9.51 0.53
CA ALA A 141 6.04 9.65 1.78
C ALA A 141 4.53 9.33 1.64
N GLU A 142 3.94 9.59 0.45
CA GLU A 142 2.55 9.22 0.18
C GLU A 142 2.41 7.70 0.05
N LEU A 143 3.36 7.03 -0.61
CA LEU A 143 3.36 5.57 -0.72
C LEU A 143 3.65 4.89 0.63
N GLU A 144 4.56 5.40 1.44
CA GLU A 144 4.77 4.90 2.81
C GLU A 144 3.50 5.02 3.67
N THR A 145 2.81 6.15 3.55
CA THR A 145 1.51 6.33 4.22
C THR A 145 0.47 5.35 3.69
N LEU A 146 0.44 5.12 2.38
CA LEU A 146 -0.47 4.16 1.77
C LEU A 146 -0.17 2.72 2.20
N LEU A 147 1.11 2.35 2.32
CA LEU A 147 1.56 1.06 2.84
C LEU A 147 1.07 0.86 4.27
N ARG A 148 1.36 1.80 5.18
CA ARG A 148 0.88 1.73 6.56
C ARG A 148 -0.63 1.58 6.66
N VAL A 149 -1.39 2.35 5.87
CA VAL A 149 -2.87 2.23 5.86
C VAL A 149 -3.32 0.89 5.29
N THR A 150 -2.59 0.31 4.34
CA THR A 150 -2.89 -1.02 3.80
C THR A 150 -2.66 -2.08 4.87
N ASP A 151 -1.52 -2.04 5.56
CA ASP A 151 -1.18 -2.98 6.65
C ASP A 151 -2.19 -2.89 7.80
N GLU A 152 -2.58 -1.68 8.22
CA GLU A 152 -3.62 -1.48 9.25
C GLU A 152 -4.97 -2.10 8.84
N ARG A 153 -5.29 -2.08 7.55
CA ARG A 153 -6.53 -2.69 7.03
C ARG A 153 -6.44 -4.20 6.96
N VAL A 154 -5.28 -4.76 6.61
CA VAL A 154 -5.02 -6.20 6.64
C VAL A 154 -5.25 -6.72 8.06
N GLU A 155 -4.60 -6.10 9.04
CA GLU A 155 -4.72 -6.50 10.44
C GLU A 155 -6.16 -6.44 10.93
N ALA A 156 -6.87 -5.33 10.67
CA ALA A 156 -8.26 -5.17 11.07
C ALA A 156 -9.19 -6.22 10.45
N LEU A 157 -9.02 -6.53 9.16
CA LEU A 157 -9.85 -7.51 8.48
C LEU A 157 -9.56 -8.94 8.97
N GLN A 158 -8.28 -9.29 9.13
CA GLN A 158 -7.87 -10.60 9.63
C GLN A 158 -8.36 -10.83 11.07
N GLU A 159 -8.22 -9.82 11.94
CA GLU A 159 -8.70 -9.91 13.32
C GLU A 159 -10.22 -10.07 13.37
N ALA A 160 -10.96 -9.27 12.59
CA ALA A 160 -12.41 -9.37 12.50
C ALA A 160 -12.85 -10.74 11.99
N TRP A 161 -12.16 -11.29 10.98
CA TRP A 161 -12.45 -12.63 10.44
C TRP A 161 -12.28 -13.73 11.49
N LEU A 162 -11.18 -13.70 12.25
CA LEU A 162 -10.93 -14.67 13.31
C LEU A 162 -11.93 -14.56 14.47
N LYS A 163 -12.34 -13.34 14.83
CA LYS A 163 -13.39 -13.12 15.84
C LYS A 163 -14.74 -13.64 15.36
N ALA A 164 -15.16 -13.27 14.15
CA ALA A 164 -16.42 -13.71 13.56
C ALA A 164 -16.51 -15.23 13.43
N ARG A 165 -15.45 -15.91 13.00
CA ARG A 165 -15.43 -17.39 12.94
C ARG A 165 -15.60 -18.05 14.30
N ARG A 166 -14.95 -17.50 15.33
CA ARG A 166 -15.07 -18.00 16.71
C ARG A 166 -16.46 -17.76 17.26
N SER A 167 -17.02 -16.58 17.05
CA SER A 167 -18.39 -16.26 17.48
C SER A 167 -19.41 -17.14 16.77
N ALA A 168 -19.32 -17.27 15.43
CA ALA A 168 -20.21 -18.14 14.66
C ALA A 168 -20.16 -19.60 15.12
N ALA A 169 -19.00 -20.10 15.55
CA ALA A 169 -18.87 -21.45 16.08
C ALA A 169 -19.49 -21.60 17.49
N GLN A 170 -19.49 -20.53 18.30
CA GLN A 170 -20.13 -20.52 19.62
C GLN A 170 -21.65 -20.47 19.50
N LEU A 171 -22.17 -19.69 18.56
CA LEU A 171 -23.59 -19.60 18.26
C LEU A 171 -24.13 -20.91 17.66
N GLY A 172 -23.34 -21.55 16.80
CA GLY A 172 -23.73 -22.80 16.15
C GLY A 172 -24.99 -22.67 15.28
N PRO A 173 -25.70 -23.77 15.02
CA PRO A 173 -26.87 -23.77 14.15
C PRO A 173 -28.15 -23.15 14.75
N GLY A 174 -28.19 -22.89 16.06
CA GLY A 174 -29.35 -22.35 16.78
C GLY A 174 -29.39 -20.83 16.91
N TYR A 175 -28.48 -20.11 16.25
CA TYR A 175 -28.28 -18.67 16.45
C TYR A 175 -29.50 -17.77 16.15
N GLY A 176 -30.47 -18.28 15.37
CA GLY A 176 -31.71 -17.55 15.05
C GLY A 176 -32.74 -17.53 16.19
N ASP A 177 -32.66 -18.47 17.15
CA ASP A 177 -33.68 -18.62 18.20
C ASP A 177 -33.54 -17.55 19.32
N GLU A 178 -32.34 -17.02 19.55
CA GLU A 178 -32.09 -15.93 20.51
C GLU A 178 -32.55 -14.56 20.01
N SER A 179 -32.72 -14.37 18.70
CA SER A 179 -33.23 -13.11 18.13
C SER A 179 -34.76 -12.92 18.29
N ALA A 180 -35.46 -13.93 18.82
CA ALA A 180 -36.89 -13.95 19.08
C ALA A 180 -37.28 -13.75 20.56
N ALA A 181 -36.30 -13.55 21.45
CA ALA A 181 -36.49 -13.31 22.89
C ALA A 181 -36.15 -11.87 23.29
#